data_AF-A0A841WUD6-F1
#
_entry.id   AF-A0A841WUD6-F1
#
_cell.length_a   1.000
_cell.length_b   1.000
_cell.length_c   1.000
_cell.angle_alpha   90.00
_cell.angle_beta   90.00
_cell.angle_gamma   90.00
#
_symmetry.space_group_name_H-M   'P 1'
#
loop_
_entity.id
_entity.type
_entity.pdbx_description
1 polymer ?
#
loop_
_entity_poly.entity_id
_entity_poly.type
_entity_poly.pdbx_seq_one_letter_code
_entity_poly.pdbx_strand_id
1 'polypeptide(L)'
;MANQSNAPPAVDYAPLELQGELMAMQQLTTEELLTIAQSQVPDTQQELHLQLLEKNQNNQLSESDRFLLSSLRVSADYLMLKKAYAYALLQWKGYSLPNFEQLLTLI
;
A
#
# COMPACT_ATOMS: atom_id res chain seq x y z
N MET A 1 15.43 8.51 32.81
CA MET A 1 15.61 7.37 31.88
C MET A 1 15.60 7.95 30.48
N ALA A 2 16.75 7.99 29.80
CA ALA A 2 16.85 8.55 28.46
C ALA A 2 16.09 7.63 27.49
N ASN A 3 15.03 8.17 26.88
CA ASN A 3 14.13 7.45 25.98
C ASN A 3 14.94 6.81 24.85
N GLN A 4 14.62 5.57 24.55
CA GLN A 4 15.12 4.86 23.38
C GLN A 4 15.01 5.77 22.16
N SER A 5 16.09 5.89 21.40
CA SER A 5 16.15 6.60 20.13
C SER A 5 14.87 6.36 19.34
N ASN A 6 14.08 7.41 19.10
CA ASN A 6 12.85 7.36 18.30
C ASN A 6 13.26 7.14 16.83
N ALA A 7 13.76 5.96 16.51
CA ALA A 7 14.17 5.57 15.17
C ALA A 7 12.93 5.38 14.28
N PRO A 8 13.02 5.69 12.98
CA PRO A 8 11.93 5.40 12.07
C PRO A 8 11.66 3.89 12.02
N PRO A 9 10.43 3.48 11.64
CA PRO A 9 10.09 2.07 11.46
C PRO A 9 11.07 1.36 10.52
N ALA A 10 11.48 0.15 10.89
CA ALA A 10 12.35 -0.69 10.07
C ALA A 10 11.67 -1.11 8.76
N VAL A 11 12.45 -1.57 7.78
CA VAL A 11 11.95 -2.00 6.45
C VAL A 11 12.45 -3.40 6.04
N ASP A 12 13.19 -4.08 6.92
CA ASP A 12 13.82 -5.37 6.67
C ASP A 12 12.83 -6.52 6.38
N TYR A 13 11.59 -6.38 6.86
CA TYR A 13 10.49 -7.30 6.58
C TYR A 13 9.89 -7.14 5.16
N ALA A 14 10.19 -6.05 4.45
CA ALA A 14 9.64 -5.79 3.13
C ALA A 14 10.43 -6.52 2.02
N PRO A 15 9.78 -6.83 0.87
CA PRO A 15 10.48 -7.33 -0.32
C PRO A 15 11.63 -6.40 -0.71
N LEU A 16 12.76 -6.96 -1.15
CA LEU A 16 13.99 -6.22 -1.43
C LEU A 16 13.75 -5.10 -2.45
N GLU A 17 12.87 -5.33 -3.40
CA GLU A 17 12.47 -4.38 -4.45
C GLU A 17 11.78 -3.12 -3.88
N LEU A 18 11.13 -3.23 -2.72
CA LEU A 18 10.44 -2.12 -2.07
C LEU A 18 11.26 -1.46 -0.96
N GLN A 19 12.27 -2.14 -0.40
CA GLN A 19 13.05 -1.59 0.72
C GLN A 19 13.63 -0.21 0.41
N GLY A 20 14.20 -0.02 -0.78
CA GLY A 20 14.76 1.29 -1.19
C GLY A 20 13.70 2.40 -1.24
N GLU A 21 12.50 2.09 -1.74
CA GLU A 21 11.39 3.05 -1.78
C GLU A 21 10.87 3.37 -0.38
N LEU A 22 10.71 2.36 0.49
CA LEU A 22 10.29 2.57 1.88
C LEU A 22 11.34 3.34 2.68
N MET A 23 12.63 3.15 2.42
CA MET A 23 13.68 3.99 3.02
C MET A 23 13.56 5.45 2.56
N ALA A 24 13.33 5.68 1.26
CA ALA A 24 13.12 7.03 0.73
C ALA A 24 11.89 7.71 1.37
N MET A 25 10.82 6.95 1.63
CA MET A 25 9.61 7.47 2.30
C MET A 25 9.88 8.08 3.68
N GLN A 26 10.93 7.66 4.40
CA GLN A 26 11.26 8.22 5.72
C GLN A 26 11.57 9.73 5.68
N GLN A 27 12.04 10.21 4.53
CA GLN A 27 12.41 11.61 4.30
C GLN A 27 11.24 12.50 3.83
N LEU A 28 10.08 11.91 3.55
CA LEU A 28 8.91 12.64 3.07
C LEU A 28 8.27 13.51 4.16
N THR A 29 7.57 14.55 3.71
CA THR A 29 6.76 15.41 4.57
C THR A 29 5.48 14.69 5.01
N THR A 30 4.81 15.25 6.03
CA THR A 30 3.53 14.74 6.52
C THR A 30 2.47 14.73 5.41
N GLU A 31 2.42 15.75 4.56
CA GLU A 31 1.46 15.89 3.47
C GLU A 31 1.69 14.84 2.37
N GLU A 32 2.95 14.60 2.02
CA GLU A 32 3.32 13.55 1.06
C GLU A 32 2.96 12.16 1.60
N LEU A 33 3.23 11.91 2.88
CA LEU A 33 2.87 10.66 3.54
C LEU A 33 1.36 10.46 3.63
N LEU A 34 0.58 11.52 3.89
CA LEU A 34 -0.88 11.45 3.87
C LEU A 34 -1.42 11.10 2.48
N THR A 35 -0.84 11.70 1.43
CA THR A 35 -1.20 11.41 0.05
C THR A 35 -0.97 9.94 -0.28
N ILE A 36 0.16 9.38 0.14
CA ILE A 36 0.45 7.95 -0.05
C ILE A 36 -0.49 7.10 0.81
N ALA A 37 -0.70 7.45 2.08
CA ALA A 37 -1.55 6.69 3.00
C ALA A 37 -3.01 6.61 2.54
N GLN A 38 -3.48 7.62 1.80
CA GLN A 38 -4.85 7.70 1.25
C GLN A 38 -4.95 7.26 -0.22
N SER A 39 -3.84 6.86 -0.84
CA SER A 39 -3.84 6.38 -2.22
C SER A 39 -4.74 5.16 -2.42
N GLN A 40 -5.33 5.04 -3.61
CA GLN A 40 -6.22 3.95 -3.99
C GLN A 40 -5.68 3.23 -5.22
N VAL A 41 -6.12 1.99 -5.41
CA VAL A 41 -5.86 1.27 -6.66
C VAL A 41 -6.57 2.02 -7.79
N PRO A 42 -5.90 2.34 -8.92
CA PRO A 42 -6.52 3.01 -10.05
C PRO A 42 -7.80 2.30 -10.53
N ASP A 43 -8.84 3.07 -10.86
CA ASP A 43 -10.12 2.52 -11.33
C ASP A 43 -9.96 1.54 -12.50
N THR A 44 -9.06 1.85 -13.43
CA THR A 44 -8.76 0.98 -14.57
C THR A 44 -8.21 -0.39 -14.17
N GLN A 45 -7.45 -0.47 -13.08
CA GLN A 45 -6.97 -1.74 -12.53
C GLN A 45 -8.07 -2.49 -11.80
N GLN A 46 -8.99 -1.79 -11.13
CA GLN A 46 -10.15 -2.39 -10.48
C GLN A 46 -11.11 -2.99 -11.50
N GLU A 47 -11.45 -2.23 -12.56
CA GLU A 47 -12.30 -2.70 -13.66
C GLU A 47 -11.70 -3.92 -14.36
N LEU A 48 -10.39 -3.88 -14.66
CA LEU A 48 -9.69 -5.01 -15.26
C LEU A 48 -9.72 -6.24 -14.33
N HIS A 49 -9.53 -6.06 -13.02
CA HIS A 49 -9.62 -7.15 -12.06
C HIS A 49 -11.02 -7.78 -12.07
N LEU A 50 -12.09 -6.98 -12.09
CA LEU A 50 -13.47 -7.46 -12.17
C LEU A 50 -13.74 -8.25 -13.46
N GLN A 51 -13.28 -7.75 -14.60
CA GLN A 51 -13.40 -8.45 -15.89
C GLN A 51 -12.69 -9.81 -15.89
N LEU A 52 -11.50 -9.87 -15.28
CA LEU A 52 -10.75 -11.12 -15.15
C LEU A 52 -11.44 -12.11 -14.20
N LEU A 53 -12.05 -11.63 -13.12
CA LEU A 53 -12.85 -12.48 -12.23
C LEU A 53 -14.09 -13.05 -12.93
N GLU A 54 -14.78 -12.25 -13.75
CA GLU A 54 -15.91 -12.72 -14.55
C GLU A 54 -15.47 -13.79 -15.57
N LYS A 55 -14.38 -13.55 -16.30
CA LYS A 55 -13.77 -14.58 -17.17
C LYS A 55 -13.41 -15.85 -16.41
N ASN A 56 -12.94 -15.73 -15.17
CA ASN A 56 -12.57 -16.88 -14.34
C ASN A 56 -13.79 -17.74 -14.02
N GLN A 57 -14.87 -17.10 -13.59
CA GLN A 57 -16.15 -17.76 -13.31
C GLN A 57 -16.69 -18.51 -14.53
N ASN A 58 -16.48 -17.96 -15.72
CA ASN A 58 -16.87 -18.56 -16.99
C ASN A 58 -15.86 -19.59 -17.54
N ASN A 59 -14.77 -19.90 -16.81
CA ASN A 59 -13.67 -20.77 -17.25
C ASN A 59 -13.00 -20.31 -18.56
N GLN A 60 -12.97 -19.00 -18.81
CA GLN A 60 -12.45 -18.36 -20.02
C GLN A 60 -11.08 -17.71 -19.81
N LEU A 61 -10.40 -18.02 -18.70
CA LEU A 61 -9.11 -17.40 -18.38
C LEU A 61 -7.99 -18.00 -19.22
N SER A 62 -7.35 -17.16 -20.03
CA SER A 62 -6.10 -17.51 -20.71
C SER A 62 -4.89 -17.47 -19.76
N GLU A 63 -3.76 -18.05 -20.16
CA GLU A 63 -2.50 -17.94 -19.40
C GLU A 63 -2.03 -16.49 -19.26
N SER A 64 -2.23 -15.67 -20.28
CA SER A 64 -1.99 -14.22 -20.22
C SER A 64 -2.89 -13.54 -19.19
N ASP A 65 -4.17 -13.93 -19.10
CA ASP A 65 -5.09 -13.39 -18.09
C ASP A 65 -4.66 -13.80 -16.67
N ARG A 66 -4.14 -15.03 -16.49
CA ARG A 66 -3.62 -15.51 -15.19
C ARG A 66 -2.42 -14.69 -14.74
N PHE A 67 -1.48 -14.46 -15.66
CA PHE A 67 -0.31 -13.63 -15.41
C PHE A 67 -0.70 -12.19 -15.04
N LEU A 68 -1.67 -11.62 -15.75
CA LEU A 68 -2.18 -10.28 -15.49
C LEU A 68 -2.86 -10.19 -14.12
N LEU A 69 -3.69 -11.17 -13.76
CA LEU A 69 -4.34 -11.23 -12.45
C LEU A 69 -3.32 -11.35 -11.31
N SER A 70 -2.27 -12.17 -11.49
CA SER A 70 -1.16 -12.25 -10.53
C SER A 70 -0.43 -10.91 -10.39
N SER A 71 -0.20 -10.21 -11.50
CA SER A 71 0.48 -8.91 -11.50
C SER A 71 -0.36 -7.84 -10.80
N LEU A 72 -1.68 -7.82 -11.03
CA LEU A 72 -2.61 -6.92 -10.34
C LEU A 72 -2.58 -7.15 -8.82
N ARG A 73 -2.60 -8.41 -8.38
CA ARG A 73 -2.51 -8.76 -6.96
C ARG A 73 -1.21 -8.24 -6.33
N VAL A 74 -0.07 -8.49 -6.96
CA VAL A 74 1.23 -8.01 -6.45
C VAL A 74 1.24 -6.48 -6.36
N SER A 75 0.70 -5.78 -7.36
CA SER A 75 0.63 -4.31 -7.31
C SER A 75 -0.26 -3.79 -6.18
N ALA A 76 -1.38 -4.45 -5.90
CA ALA A 76 -2.25 -4.11 -4.78
C ALA A 76 -1.58 -4.36 -3.43
N ASP A 77 -0.88 -5.49 -3.28
CA ASP A 77 -0.11 -5.82 -2.07
C ASP A 77 0.99 -4.78 -1.81
N TYR A 78 1.68 -4.34 -2.87
CA TYR A 78 2.71 -3.30 -2.79
C TYR A 78 2.14 -1.95 -2.38
N LEU A 79 0.98 -1.58 -2.95
CA LEU A 79 0.27 -0.37 -2.53
C LEU A 79 -0.13 -0.43 -1.06
N MET A 80 -0.68 -1.57 -0.61
CA MET A 80 -1.08 -1.76 0.79
C MET A 80 0.10 -1.62 1.74
N LEU A 81 1.27 -2.18 1.39
CA LEU A 81 2.47 -2.05 2.19
C LEU A 81 2.93 -0.60 2.30
N LYS A 82 2.94 0.15 1.19
CA LYS A 82 3.29 1.58 1.19
C LYS A 82 2.34 2.39 2.06
N LYS A 83 1.02 2.12 1.96
CA LYS A 83 0.01 2.79 2.80
C LYS A 83 0.24 2.52 4.28
N ALA A 84 0.42 1.25 4.66
CA ALA A 84 0.66 0.86 6.04
C ALA A 84 1.93 1.52 6.61
N TYR A 85 3.00 1.55 5.82
CA TYR A 85 4.26 2.17 6.21
C TYR A 85 4.16 3.70 6.31
N ALA A 86 3.41 4.35 5.40
CA ALA A 86 3.12 5.78 5.50
C ALA A 86 2.38 6.12 6.80
N TYR A 87 1.38 5.31 7.19
CA TYR A 87 0.69 5.46 8.48
C TYR A 87 1.63 5.28 9.69
N ALA A 88 2.56 4.33 9.61
CA ALA A 88 3.55 4.14 10.67
C ALA A 88 4.49 5.35 10.79
N LEU A 89 4.93 5.92 9.66
CA LEU A 89 5.75 7.14 9.65
C LEU A 89 5.00 8.37 10.17
N LEU A 90 3.72 8.51 9.83
CA LEU A 90 2.87 9.58 10.36
C LEU A 90 2.77 9.50 11.90
N GLN A 91 2.49 8.31 12.45
CA GLN A 91 2.48 8.10 13.90
C GLN A 91 3.84 8.40 14.54
N TRP A 92 4.93 7.95 13.92
CA TRP A 92 6.29 8.21 14.39
C TRP A 92 6.64 9.70 14.41
N LYS A 93 6.15 10.48 13.44
CA LYS A 93 6.29 11.95 13.39
C LYS A 93 5.34 12.69 14.34
N GLY A 94 4.52 11.97 15.11
CA GLY A 94 3.57 12.55 16.07
C GLY A 94 2.24 13.01 15.46
N TYR A 95 1.92 12.59 14.23
CA TYR A 95 0.64 12.88 13.61
C TYR A 95 -0.46 12.02 14.26
N SER A 96 -1.52 12.67 14.74
CA SER A 96 -2.67 11.99 15.34
C SER A 96 -3.54 11.42 14.22
N LEU A 97 -3.53 10.10 14.07
CA LEU A 97 -4.36 9.45 13.07
C LEU A 97 -5.84 9.63 13.41
N PRO A 98 -6.69 9.96 12.43
CA PRO A 98 -8.13 9.92 12.62
C PRO A 98 -8.58 8.51 13.02
N ASN A 99 -9.64 8.42 13.83
CA ASN A 99 -10.20 7.14 14.29
C ASN A 99 -10.43 6.20 13.09
N PHE A 100 -10.17 4.90 13.26
CA PHE A 100 -10.38 3.84 12.26
C PHE A 100 -11.72 3.96 11.50
N GLU A 101 -12.79 4.40 12.15
CA GLU A 101 -14.10 4.70 11.55
C GLU A 101 -14.05 5.75 10.41
N GLN A 102 -13.15 6.73 10.52
CA GLN A 102 -12.94 7.78 9.50
C GLN A 102 -12.01 7.33 8.37
N LEU A 103 -11.22 6.27 8.58
CA LEU A 103 -10.36 5.68 7.56
C LEU A 103 -11.15 4.73 6.64
N LEU A 104 -12.24 4.12 7.14
CA LEU A 104 -13.13 3.24 6.37
C LEU A 104 -13.96 3.99 5.32
N THR A 105 -14.17 5.30 5.46
CA THR A 105 -14.90 6.11 4.46
C THR A 105 -14.08 6.46 3.22
N LEU A 106 -12.81 6.04 3.14
CA LEU A 106 -11.89 6.27 2.02
C LEU A 106 -11.52 4.97 1.28
N ILE A 107 -12.32 3.91 1.45
CA ILE A 107 -12.23 2.63 0.73
C ILE A 107 -13.47 2.48 -0.14
#